data_AF-A0A7L1KQ03-F1
#
_entry.id   AF-A0A7L1KQ03-F1
#
_cell.length_a   1.000
_cell.length_b   1.000
_cell.length_c   1.000
_cell.angle_alpha   90.00
_cell.angle_beta   90.00
_cell.angle_gamma   90.00
#
_symmetry.space_group_name_H-M   'P 1'
#
loop_
_entity.id
_entity.type
_entity.pdbx_description
1 polymer ?
#
loop_
_entity_poly.entity_id
_entity_poly.type
_entity_poly.pdbx_seq_one_letter_code
_entity_poly.pdbx_strand_id
1 'polypeptide(L)'
;SSRTARSEEDRDSLWDAWGSWSECSRTCGGGASYSLRRCLSSKTCEGRNIRYRTCSNVDCPPEAGDFRAQQCSAHNDVKYQGQFYEWLPVSNDPDNPCSLKCQARGAALVVELAPKVLDGTRCYTESLDMCISGLCQIVGCDRQLGSTVKEDNCGVCNGDGSTCRLVRGQYKSQLSANKLDDTVVAIPYGSRQVRLVLKGPGHLYLETKTLQGVKSENSLSSTGSFLVDNSSIDFQKFPDKEILRIAGPLTADFTIKIRYAGAADSSVQFIFYQPIIHRWRETDFFPCSASCGGGYQLTSAECFDLRSNRVVADQYCHYYPENIKPKPKLQECNLDPCPA
;
A
#
# COMPACT_ATOMS: atom_id res chain seq x y z
N SER A 1 51.07 18.19 -22.29
CA SER A 1 49.90 17.61 -22.96
C SER A 1 48.66 17.81 -22.12
N SER A 2 47.89 18.84 -22.46
CA SER A 2 46.63 19.23 -21.81
C SER A 2 45.51 18.24 -22.18
N ARG A 3 44.98 17.51 -21.19
CA ARG A 3 43.70 16.81 -21.32
C ARG A 3 42.60 17.80 -20.98
N THR A 4 41.97 18.36 -22.01
CA THR A 4 40.71 19.10 -21.88
C THR A 4 39.61 18.15 -21.38
N ALA A 5 39.13 18.39 -20.17
CA ALA A 5 37.86 17.85 -19.70
C ALA A 5 36.75 18.45 -20.57
N ARG A 6 36.11 17.60 -21.40
CA ARG A 6 34.86 17.98 -22.08
C ARG A 6 33.77 18.15 -21.03
N SER A 7 33.15 19.33 -21.03
CA SER A 7 31.96 19.65 -20.23
C SER A 7 30.83 18.69 -20.54
N GLU A 8 30.02 18.37 -19.52
CA GLU A 8 28.86 17.48 -19.63
C GLU A 8 27.78 18.01 -20.61
N GLU A 9 27.79 19.32 -20.89
CA GLU A 9 26.91 19.98 -21.86
C GLU A 9 27.16 19.54 -23.32
N ASP A 10 28.36 19.07 -23.65
CA ASP A 10 28.70 18.63 -25.02
C ASP A 10 28.26 17.18 -25.29
N ARG A 11 27.80 16.43 -24.26
CA ARG A 11 27.36 15.02 -24.38
C ARG A 11 25.90 14.84 -24.80
N ASP A 12 25.02 15.78 -24.48
CA ASP A 12 23.61 15.71 -24.87
C ASP A 12 23.36 16.17 -26.31
N SER A 13 24.36 16.79 -26.96
CA SER A 13 24.31 17.23 -28.36
C SER A 13 24.25 16.08 -29.39
N LEU A 14 24.57 14.85 -28.98
CA LEU A 14 24.64 13.67 -29.87
C LEU A 14 23.31 12.93 -29.97
N TRP A 15 22.40 13.16 -29.03
CA TRP A 15 21.07 12.58 -29.01
C TRP A 15 20.05 13.57 -29.54
N ASP A 16 19.02 13.06 -30.22
CA ASP A 16 17.82 13.83 -30.48
C ASP A 16 17.03 14.05 -29.19
N ALA A 17 16.09 14.99 -29.22
CA ALA A 17 15.12 15.15 -28.16
C ALA A 17 14.34 13.84 -27.93
N TRP A 18 13.94 13.62 -26.69
CA TRP A 18 13.05 12.51 -26.36
C TRP A 18 11.71 12.68 -27.08
N GLY A 19 11.29 11.63 -27.78
CA GLY A 19 9.98 11.56 -28.40
C GLY A 19 8.85 11.59 -27.37
N SER A 20 7.62 11.71 -27.88
CA SER A 20 6.43 11.57 -27.05
C SER A 20 6.40 10.23 -26.33
N TRP A 21 5.76 10.22 -25.18
CA TRP A 21 5.50 9.01 -24.44
C TRP A 21 4.52 8.11 -25.20
N SER A 22 4.74 6.80 -25.14
CA SER A 22 3.81 5.80 -25.65
C SER A 22 2.51 5.81 -24.86
N GLU A 23 1.48 5.18 -25.42
CA GLU A 23 0.32 4.77 -24.65
C GLU A 23 0.73 3.96 -23.42
N CYS A 24 -0.06 4.09 -22.35
CA CYS A 24 0.19 3.35 -21.13
C CYS A 24 -0.12 1.86 -21.35
N SER A 25 0.73 0.97 -20.84
CA SER A 25 0.48 -0.47 -20.91
C SER A 25 -0.78 -0.92 -20.17
N ARG A 26 -1.31 -0.08 -19.27
CA ARG A 26 -2.54 -0.31 -18.51
C ARG A 26 -3.36 0.96 -18.42
N THR A 27 -4.67 0.81 -18.31
CA THR A 27 -5.61 1.93 -18.11
C THR A 27 -5.85 2.25 -16.63
N CYS A 28 -5.48 1.34 -15.72
CA CYS A 28 -5.62 1.49 -14.27
C CYS A 28 -4.53 0.70 -13.52
N GLY A 29 -4.42 0.92 -12.21
CA GLY A 29 -3.60 0.15 -11.28
C GLY A 29 -2.09 0.35 -11.43
N GLY A 30 -1.67 1.38 -12.17
CA GLY A 30 -0.28 1.64 -12.52
C GLY A 30 0.21 0.77 -13.69
N GLY A 31 0.58 1.40 -14.80
CA GLY A 31 1.24 0.77 -15.95
C GLY A 31 2.59 1.43 -16.26
N ALA A 32 3.18 1.04 -17.38
CA ALA A 32 4.43 1.58 -17.88
C ALA A 32 4.21 2.24 -19.25
N SER A 33 4.88 3.36 -19.48
CA SER A 33 4.97 4.05 -20.76
C SER A 33 6.44 4.31 -21.07
N TYR A 34 6.80 4.23 -22.34
CA TYR A 34 8.18 4.43 -22.78
C TYR A 34 8.29 5.63 -23.73
N SER A 35 9.47 6.22 -23.78
CA SER A 35 9.82 7.29 -24.71
C SER A 35 11.16 6.94 -25.33
N LEU A 36 11.28 7.16 -26.64
CA LEU A 36 12.45 6.81 -27.44
C LEU A 36 13.17 8.09 -27.90
N ARG A 37 14.48 8.00 -28.05
CA ARG A 37 15.30 9.02 -28.72
C ARG A 37 16.25 8.35 -29.72
N ARG A 38 16.67 9.09 -30.74
CA ARG A 38 17.59 8.58 -31.77
C ARG A 38 18.98 9.17 -31.58
N CYS A 39 20.00 8.37 -31.87
CA CYS A 39 21.38 8.85 -31.91
C CYS A 39 21.59 9.60 -33.23
N LEU A 40 21.97 10.88 -33.15
CA LEU A 40 22.20 11.73 -34.33
C LEU A 40 23.64 11.65 -34.85
N SER A 41 24.54 11.02 -34.09
CA SER A 41 25.97 10.89 -34.42
C SER A 41 26.30 9.57 -35.10
N SER A 42 27.23 9.61 -36.07
CA SER A 42 27.72 8.43 -36.81
C SER A 42 28.71 7.56 -36.03
N LYS A 43 29.18 7.99 -34.85
CA LYS A 43 30.16 7.26 -34.04
C LYS A 43 29.49 6.27 -33.11
N THR A 44 28.94 6.76 -32.00
CA THR A 44 28.17 6.02 -30.99
C THR A 44 27.66 7.04 -29.97
N CYS A 45 26.42 6.89 -29.50
CA CYS A 45 25.89 7.71 -28.42
C CYS A 45 25.96 6.95 -27.09
N GLU A 46 26.43 7.61 -26.03
CA GLU A 46 26.50 7.05 -24.68
C GLU A 46 25.13 7.16 -23.99
N GLY A 47 24.69 6.09 -23.30
CA GLY A 47 23.41 6.03 -22.60
C GLY A 47 22.32 5.27 -23.35
N ARG A 48 21.11 5.24 -22.78
CA ARG A 48 19.97 4.50 -23.34
C ARG A 48 19.22 5.33 -24.38
N ASN A 49 18.73 4.68 -25.42
CA ASN A 49 17.82 5.24 -26.43
C ASN A 49 16.33 5.13 -26.01
N ILE A 50 16.06 4.56 -24.85
CA ILE A 50 14.73 4.33 -24.29
C ILE A 50 14.71 4.74 -22.82
N ARG A 51 13.64 5.41 -22.40
CA ARG A 51 13.33 5.70 -21.00
C ARG A 51 11.90 5.29 -20.69
N TYR A 52 11.63 5.04 -19.42
CA TYR A 52 10.34 4.58 -18.94
C TYR A 52 9.80 5.49 -17.86
N ARG A 53 8.48 5.52 -17.72
CA ARG A 53 7.77 6.12 -16.59
C ARG A 53 6.56 5.26 -16.23
N THR A 54 6.09 5.44 -15.00
CA THR A 54 4.77 4.96 -14.61
C THR A 54 3.67 5.82 -15.23
N CYS A 55 2.50 5.22 -15.41
CA CYS A 55 1.30 5.89 -15.93
C CYS A 55 0.04 5.23 -15.35
N SER A 56 -1.13 5.85 -15.55
CA SER A 56 -2.44 5.34 -15.09
C SER A 56 -2.50 5.06 -13.58
N ASN A 57 -2.40 6.12 -12.78
CA ASN A 57 -2.39 6.05 -11.30
C ASN A 57 -3.76 5.84 -10.64
N VAL A 58 -4.82 5.67 -11.44
CA VAL A 58 -6.17 5.41 -10.94
C VAL A 58 -6.28 3.94 -10.55
N ASP A 59 -6.83 3.64 -9.38
CA ASP A 59 -7.01 2.25 -8.95
C ASP A 59 -7.96 1.49 -9.88
N CYS A 60 -7.70 0.20 -10.09
CA CYS A 60 -8.54 -0.61 -10.95
C CYS A 60 -9.88 -0.93 -10.27
N PRO A 61 -10.97 -1.04 -11.04
CA PRO A 61 -12.21 -1.57 -10.52
C PRO A 61 -12.01 -3.05 -10.11
N PRO A 62 -12.77 -3.57 -9.13
CA PRO A 62 -12.57 -4.93 -8.62
C PRO A 62 -12.66 -6.02 -9.70
N GLU A 63 -13.43 -5.78 -10.76
CA GLU A 63 -13.66 -6.73 -11.86
C GLU A 63 -12.49 -6.78 -12.86
N ALA A 64 -11.58 -5.81 -12.84
CA ALA A 64 -10.44 -5.79 -13.75
C ALA A 64 -9.54 -7.03 -13.58
N GLY A 65 -9.52 -7.62 -12.38
CA GLY A 65 -8.68 -8.76 -12.07
C GLY A 65 -7.18 -8.42 -12.12
N ASP A 66 -6.34 -9.45 -12.02
CA ASP A 66 -4.89 -9.31 -12.02
C ASP A 66 -4.31 -9.28 -13.45
N PHE A 67 -3.40 -8.34 -13.71
CA PHE A 67 -2.84 -8.13 -15.05
C PHE A 67 -1.92 -9.28 -15.52
N ARG A 68 -1.29 -10.01 -14.59
CA ARG A 68 -0.53 -11.22 -14.92
C ARG A 68 -1.48 -12.39 -15.20
N ALA A 69 -2.58 -12.51 -14.46
CA ALA A 69 -3.63 -13.50 -14.72
C ALA A 69 -4.22 -13.35 -16.12
N GLN A 70 -4.47 -12.11 -16.57
CA GLN A 70 -4.94 -11.83 -17.94
C GLN A 70 -3.95 -12.29 -19.00
N GLN A 71 -2.63 -12.14 -18.75
CA GLN A 71 -1.60 -12.62 -19.67
C GLN A 71 -1.56 -14.15 -19.73
N CYS A 72 -1.74 -14.86 -18.60
CA CYS A 72 -1.87 -16.31 -18.61
C CYS A 72 -3.15 -16.76 -19.34
N SER A 73 -4.30 -16.13 -19.06
CA SER A 73 -5.59 -16.54 -19.65
C SER A 73 -5.66 -16.30 -21.16
N ALA A 74 -4.87 -15.37 -21.69
CA ALA A 74 -4.71 -15.17 -23.13
C ALA A 74 -4.17 -16.42 -23.87
N HIS A 75 -3.59 -17.38 -23.15
CA HIS A 75 -3.13 -18.66 -23.69
C HIS A 75 -4.14 -19.81 -23.52
N ASN A 76 -5.33 -19.57 -22.96
CA ASN A 76 -6.33 -20.64 -22.75
C ASN A 76 -6.83 -21.24 -24.07
N ASP A 77 -6.90 -20.44 -25.13
CA ASP A 77 -7.33 -20.87 -26.47
C ASP A 77 -6.17 -21.43 -27.31
N VAL A 78 -4.97 -21.61 -26.73
CA VAL A 78 -3.80 -22.17 -27.39
C VAL A 78 -3.49 -23.55 -26.82
N LYS A 79 -3.39 -24.56 -27.68
CA LYS A 79 -3.04 -25.92 -27.24
C LYS A 79 -1.60 -25.99 -26.77
N TYR A 80 -1.40 -26.43 -25.52
CA TYR A 80 -0.09 -26.84 -25.01
C TYR A 80 -0.02 -28.36 -25.00
N GLN A 81 0.97 -28.92 -25.70
CA GLN A 81 1.12 -30.38 -25.87
C GLN A 81 -0.19 -31.08 -26.33
N GLY A 82 -0.96 -30.41 -27.18
CA GLY A 82 -2.21 -30.95 -27.75
C GLY A 82 -3.47 -30.77 -26.90
N GLN A 83 -3.35 -30.26 -25.67
CA GLN A 83 -4.49 -30.01 -24.77
C GLN A 83 -4.68 -28.52 -24.49
N PHE A 84 -5.91 -28.14 -24.20
CA PHE A 84 -6.22 -26.80 -23.67
C PHE A 84 -6.17 -26.86 -22.15
N TYR A 85 -5.67 -25.77 -21.56
CA TYR A 85 -5.63 -25.61 -20.11
C TYR A 85 -6.21 -24.25 -19.75
N GLU A 86 -6.81 -24.19 -18.57
CA GLU A 86 -7.07 -22.92 -17.93
C GLU A 86 -5.83 -22.52 -17.13
N TRP A 87 -5.16 -21.46 -17.55
CA TRP A 87 -3.89 -21.02 -16.97
C TRP A 87 -4.10 -20.00 -15.85
N LEU A 88 -3.49 -20.28 -14.70
CA LEU A 88 -3.44 -19.40 -13.54
C LEU A 88 -2.03 -18.82 -13.37
N PRO A 89 -1.86 -17.56 -12.95
CA PRO A 89 -0.54 -16.97 -12.80
C PRO A 89 0.22 -17.57 -11.62
N VAL A 90 1.51 -17.84 -11.83
CA VAL A 90 2.46 -18.05 -10.73
C VAL A 90 3.01 -16.68 -10.32
N SER A 91 2.77 -16.32 -9.06
CA SER A 91 3.17 -15.03 -8.48
C SER A 91 4.36 -15.21 -7.53
N ASN A 92 5.11 -14.13 -7.29
CA ASN A 92 6.23 -14.09 -6.35
C ASN A 92 7.33 -15.14 -6.62
N ASP A 93 7.62 -15.42 -7.89
CA ASP A 93 8.76 -16.27 -8.27
C ASP A 93 10.08 -15.62 -7.81
N PRO A 94 10.89 -16.30 -6.99
CA PRO A 94 12.09 -15.71 -6.38
C PRO A 94 13.23 -15.54 -7.38
N ASP A 95 13.26 -16.34 -8.45
CA ASP A 95 14.36 -16.38 -9.40
C ASP A 95 14.08 -15.48 -10.60
N ASN A 96 12.85 -15.56 -11.13
CA ASN A 96 12.43 -14.87 -12.36
C ASN A 96 11.04 -14.24 -12.20
N PRO A 97 10.89 -13.20 -11.35
CA PRO A 97 9.60 -12.58 -11.07
C PRO A 97 8.96 -11.94 -12.31
N CYS A 98 9.73 -11.67 -13.38
CA CYS A 98 9.25 -11.01 -14.58
C CYS A 98 9.06 -11.94 -15.79
N SER A 99 9.24 -13.25 -15.66
CA SER A 99 8.78 -14.19 -16.68
C SER A 99 7.31 -14.56 -16.49
N LEU A 100 6.63 -14.98 -17.57
CA LEU A 100 5.23 -15.38 -17.53
C LEU A 100 5.13 -16.88 -17.24
N LYS A 101 5.24 -17.25 -15.97
CA LYS A 101 4.97 -18.62 -15.50
C LYS A 101 3.50 -18.78 -15.13
N CYS A 102 2.89 -19.82 -15.67
CA CYS A 102 1.49 -20.14 -15.45
C CYS A 102 1.31 -21.61 -15.05
N GLN A 103 0.39 -21.87 -14.13
CA GLN A 103 0.00 -23.20 -13.69
C GLN A 103 -1.35 -23.58 -14.31
N ALA A 104 -1.47 -24.80 -14.81
CA ALA A 104 -2.75 -25.32 -15.28
C ALA A 104 -3.69 -25.61 -14.09
N ARG A 105 -4.91 -25.06 -14.11
CA ARG A 105 -5.92 -25.29 -13.07
C ARG A 105 -6.21 -26.79 -12.93
N GLY A 106 -6.11 -27.29 -11.70
CA GLY A 106 -6.39 -28.69 -11.40
C GLY A 106 -5.27 -29.68 -11.79
N ALA A 107 -4.12 -29.20 -12.28
CA ALA A 107 -2.96 -30.02 -12.59
C ALA A 107 -1.69 -29.50 -11.90
N ALA A 108 -0.75 -30.40 -11.63
CA ALA A 108 0.59 -30.06 -11.14
C ALA A 108 1.55 -29.66 -12.29
N LEU A 109 1.03 -28.97 -13.31
CA LEU A 109 1.77 -28.54 -14.49
C LEU A 109 2.01 -27.03 -14.41
N VAL A 110 3.28 -26.64 -14.33
CA VAL A 110 3.73 -25.24 -14.36
C VAL A 110 4.61 -25.04 -15.59
N VAL A 111 4.33 -24.00 -16.36
CA VAL A 111 4.99 -23.72 -17.64
C VAL A 111 5.32 -22.24 -17.74
N GLU A 112 6.50 -21.92 -18.26
CA GLU A 112 6.83 -20.57 -18.71
C GLU A 112 6.27 -20.35 -20.12
N LEU A 113 5.17 -19.61 -20.24
CA LEU A 113 4.49 -19.36 -21.52
C LEU A 113 5.15 -18.22 -22.31
N ALA A 114 5.87 -17.32 -21.64
CA ALA A 114 6.65 -16.26 -22.27
C ALA A 114 7.87 -15.86 -21.41
N PRO A 115 9.00 -15.48 -22.03
CA PRO A 115 10.23 -15.14 -21.32
C PRO A 115 10.12 -13.85 -20.49
N LYS A 116 9.18 -12.98 -20.85
CA LYS A 116 8.86 -11.78 -20.07
C LYS A 116 7.37 -11.47 -20.12
N VAL A 117 6.85 -10.96 -19.01
CA VAL A 117 5.53 -10.31 -18.94
C VAL A 117 5.55 -8.95 -19.66
N LEU A 118 4.36 -8.41 -19.95
CA LEU A 118 4.21 -7.06 -20.47
C LEU A 118 4.73 -6.02 -19.46
N ASP A 119 5.33 -4.94 -19.97
CA ASP A 119 5.87 -3.86 -19.16
C ASP A 119 4.76 -3.24 -18.28
N GLY A 120 5.05 -3.01 -17.00
CA GLY A 120 4.08 -2.51 -16.02
C GLY A 120 3.32 -3.60 -15.23
N THR A 121 3.55 -4.88 -15.54
CA THR A 121 3.09 -5.99 -14.67
C THR A 121 3.84 -5.98 -13.35
N ARG A 122 3.15 -6.20 -12.22
CA ARG A 122 3.80 -6.28 -10.90
C ARG A 122 4.78 -7.46 -10.84
N CYS A 123 5.93 -7.26 -10.20
CA CYS A 123 6.87 -8.35 -9.91
C CYS A 123 6.35 -9.23 -8.77
N TYR A 124 5.89 -8.57 -7.70
CA TYR A 124 5.44 -9.19 -6.46
C TYR A 124 4.05 -8.67 -6.09
N THR A 125 3.24 -9.49 -5.43
CA THR A 125 1.85 -9.14 -5.06
C THR A 125 1.79 -8.03 -4.00
N GLU A 126 2.78 -7.99 -3.10
CA GLU A 126 2.83 -7.06 -1.97
C GLU A 126 3.63 -5.77 -2.25
N SER A 127 4.13 -5.61 -3.48
CA SER A 127 5.00 -4.49 -3.85
C SER A 127 4.41 -3.71 -5.04
N LEU A 128 4.80 -2.44 -5.16
CA LEU A 128 4.54 -1.65 -6.35
C LEU A 128 5.55 -1.91 -7.47
N ASP A 129 6.63 -2.65 -7.19
CA ASP A 129 7.67 -2.96 -8.15
C ASP A 129 7.07 -3.60 -9.41
N MET A 130 7.57 -3.19 -10.56
CA MET A 130 7.01 -3.59 -11.85
C MET A 130 8.08 -4.06 -12.82
N CYS A 131 7.69 -5.00 -13.67
CA CYS A 131 8.52 -5.53 -14.73
C CYS A 131 8.66 -4.50 -15.84
N ILE A 132 9.89 -4.16 -16.19
CA ILE A 132 10.25 -3.29 -17.31
C ILE A 132 11.35 -4.00 -18.10
N SER A 133 11.06 -4.31 -19.37
CA SER A 133 11.95 -5.05 -20.25
C SER A 133 12.44 -6.38 -19.64
N GLY A 134 11.56 -7.08 -18.91
CA GLY A 134 11.88 -8.37 -18.27
C GLY A 134 12.67 -8.28 -16.97
N LEU A 135 12.97 -7.07 -16.48
CA LEU A 135 13.65 -6.85 -15.20
C LEU A 135 12.69 -6.23 -14.18
N CYS A 136 12.76 -6.67 -12.93
CA CYS A 136 11.98 -6.06 -11.86
C CYS A 136 12.58 -4.71 -11.47
N GLN A 137 11.80 -3.64 -11.66
CA GLN A 137 12.21 -2.28 -11.32
C GLN A 137 11.43 -1.79 -10.09
N ILE A 138 12.15 -1.10 -9.21
CA ILE A 138 11.59 -0.50 -8.00
C ILE A 138 10.59 0.62 -8.33
N VAL A 139 9.49 0.66 -7.59
CA VAL A 139 8.49 1.72 -7.69
C VAL A 139 8.14 2.18 -6.28
N GLY A 140 8.34 3.47 -6.00
CA GLY A 140 8.02 4.05 -4.71
C GLY A 140 6.51 4.09 -4.44
N CYS A 141 6.13 4.33 -3.20
CA CYS A 141 4.72 4.55 -2.83
C CYS A 141 4.09 5.78 -3.52
N ASP A 142 4.94 6.68 -4.03
CA ASP A 142 4.59 7.86 -4.83
C ASP A 142 4.24 7.47 -6.28
N ARG A 143 4.25 6.16 -6.56
CA ARG A 143 4.02 5.53 -7.86
C ARG A 143 5.03 5.97 -8.90
N GLN A 144 6.25 6.35 -8.52
CA GLN A 144 7.31 6.75 -9.46
C GLN A 144 8.32 5.63 -9.66
N LEU A 145 8.67 5.37 -10.93
CA LEU A 145 9.67 4.38 -11.30
C LEU A 145 11.06 4.81 -10.81
N GLY A 146 11.77 3.94 -10.10
CA GLY A 146 13.07 4.24 -9.50
C GLY A 146 13.00 4.98 -8.16
N SER A 147 11.80 5.37 -7.70
CA SER A 147 11.65 6.03 -6.41
C SER A 147 11.83 5.03 -5.26
N THR A 148 12.62 5.42 -4.27
CA THR A 148 12.84 4.63 -3.05
C THR A 148 11.95 5.09 -1.89
N VAL A 149 11.00 5.99 -2.15
CA VAL A 149 10.07 6.53 -1.16
C VAL A 149 9.12 5.42 -0.72
N LYS A 150 8.94 5.28 0.59
CA LYS A 150 8.11 4.23 1.20
C LYS A 150 6.95 4.85 1.97
N GLU A 151 5.93 4.04 2.20
CA GLU A 151 4.88 4.38 3.16
C GLU A 151 5.49 4.46 4.57
N ASP A 152 4.97 5.37 5.37
CA ASP A 152 5.18 5.35 6.81
C ASP A 152 4.39 4.18 7.46
N ASN A 153 4.51 4.03 8.77
CA ASN A 153 3.79 2.97 9.49
C ASN A 153 2.25 3.13 9.47
N CYS A 154 1.75 4.30 9.06
CA CYS A 154 0.35 4.61 8.91
C CYS A 154 -0.19 4.32 7.50
N GLY A 155 0.69 3.94 6.57
CA GLY A 155 0.33 3.73 5.16
C GLY A 155 0.25 5.02 4.35
N VAL A 156 0.86 6.11 4.82
CA VAL A 156 0.95 7.37 4.07
C VAL A 156 2.29 7.43 3.36
N CYS A 157 2.25 7.61 2.04
CA CYS A 157 3.47 7.71 1.26
C CYS A 157 4.29 8.94 1.65
N ASN A 158 5.58 8.75 1.96
CA ASN A 158 6.44 9.80 2.49
C ASN A 158 5.86 10.49 3.74
N GLY A 159 5.05 9.74 4.51
CA GLY A 159 4.41 10.25 5.71
C GLY A 159 5.40 10.41 6.86
N ASP A 160 5.01 11.22 7.84
CA ASP A 160 5.77 11.50 9.05
C ASP A 160 5.34 10.60 10.24
N GLY A 161 4.38 9.70 10.02
CA GLY A 161 3.82 8.84 11.07
C GLY A 161 2.77 9.52 11.96
N SER A 162 2.33 10.74 11.67
CA SER A 162 1.37 11.49 12.50
C SER A 162 -0.10 11.10 12.31
N THR A 163 -0.42 10.33 11.26
CA THR A 163 -1.81 10.00 10.90
C THR A 163 -2.37 8.76 11.61
N CYS A 164 -1.55 8.09 12.42
CA CYS A 164 -1.88 6.93 13.20
C CYS A 164 -1.10 6.93 14.52
N ARG A 165 -1.51 6.08 15.46
CA ARG A 165 -0.79 5.88 16.72
C ARG A 165 -0.29 4.45 16.84
N LEU A 166 0.84 4.27 17.52
CA LEU A 166 1.30 2.95 17.90
C LEU A 166 0.52 2.42 19.10
N VAL A 167 -0.14 1.29 18.94
CA VAL A 167 -0.74 0.52 20.04
C VAL A 167 0.11 -0.72 20.28
N ARG A 168 0.63 -0.85 21.50
CA ARG A 168 1.35 -2.05 21.93
C ARG A 168 0.91 -2.43 23.33
N GLY A 169 0.90 -3.72 23.61
CA GLY A 169 0.50 -4.22 24.92
C GLY A 169 0.82 -5.69 25.09
N GLN A 170 0.54 -6.16 26.30
CA GLN A 170 0.63 -7.57 26.64
C GLN A 170 -0.61 -7.95 27.44
N TYR A 171 -1.27 -9.01 26.98
CA TYR A 171 -2.29 -9.72 27.72
C TYR A 171 -1.65 -10.92 28.42
N LYS A 172 -2.03 -11.17 29.67
CA LYS A 172 -1.67 -12.38 30.42
C LYS A 172 -2.96 -13.06 30.85
N SER A 173 -3.05 -14.37 30.62
CA SER A 173 -4.18 -15.15 31.09
C SER A 173 -4.30 -15.05 32.60
N GLN A 174 -5.50 -14.73 33.09
CA GLN A 174 -5.83 -14.96 34.48
C GLN A 174 -6.65 -16.25 34.54
N LEU A 175 -6.08 -17.30 35.12
CA LEU A 175 -6.72 -18.61 35.30
C LEU A 175 -7.94 -18.47 36.24
N SER A 176 -9.08 -18.04 35.71
CA SER A 176 -10.38 -18.22 36.37
C SER A 176 -10.98 -19.54 35.89
N ALA A 177 -11.28 -20.45 36.82
CA ALA A 177 -11.68 -21.84 36.55
C ALA A 177 -12.92 -22.03 35.63
N ASN A 178 -13.67 -20.97 35.32
CA ASN A 178 -14.91 -21.02 34.54
C ASN A 178 -14.85 -20.27 33.19
N LYS A 179 -13.69 -19.74 32.77
CA LYS A 179 -13.60 -18.94 31.53
C LYS A 179 -12.84 -19.71 30.45
N LEU A 180 -13.55 -20.12 29.38
CA LEU A 180 -12.98 -20.88 28.25
C LEU A 180 -12.24 -19.99 27.25
N ASP A 181 -12.64 -18.72 27.16
CA ASP A 181 -12.10 -17.73 26.26
C ASP A 181 -12.06 -16.32 26.87
N ASP A 182 -11.13 -15.49 26.42
CA ASP A 182 -11.08 -14.07 26.81
C ASP A 182 -10.72 -13.16 25.63
N THR A 183 -11.15 -11.91 25.70
CA THR A 183 -10.79 -10.88 24.74
C THR A 183 -9.42 -10.32 25.08
N VAL A 184 -8.50 -10.43 24.12
CA VAL A 184 -7.13 -9.92 24.23
C VAL A 184 -7.10 -8.44 23.85
N VAL A 185 -7.61 -8.11 22.66
CA VAL A 185 -7.56 -6.74 22.12
C VAL A 185 -8.58 -6.57 20.99
N ALA A 186 -9.20 -5.39 20.92
CA ALA A 186 -9.96 -4.95 19.76
C ALA A 186 -9.08 -4.05 18.88
N ILE A 187 -9.00 -4.36 17.60
CA ILE A 187 -8.18 -3.71 16.59
C ILE A 187 -9.12 -3.09 15.55
N PRO A 188 -9.28 -1.76 15.55
CA PRO A 188 -10.24 -1.10 14.68
C PRO A 188 -9.92 -1.22 13.19
N TYR A 189 -10.95 -1.11 12.36
CA TYR A 189 -10.89 -0.91 10.91
C TYR A 189 -9.80 0.10 10.52
N GLY A 190 -9.05 -0.23 9.47
CA GLY A 190 -7.96 0.60 8.93
C GLY A 190 -6.63 0.48 9.68
N SER A 191 -6.56 -0.29 10.77
CA SER A 191 -5.29 -0.55 11.45
C SER A 191 -4.29 -1.29 10.54
N ARG A 192 -3.00 -1.06 10.76
CA ARG A 192 -1.92 -1.59 9.91
C ARG A 192 -0.82 -2.24 10.75
N GLN A 193 -0.02 -3.07 10.09
CA GLN A 193 1.16 -3.74 10.67
C GLN A 193 0.82 -4.47 11.98
N VAL A 194 -0.32 -5.17 11.98
CA VAL A 194 -0.77 -5.93 13.14
C VAL A 194 0.15 -7.13 13.31
N ARG A 195 0.69 -7.28 14.51
CA ARG A 195 1.46 -8.45 14.90
C ARG A 195 1.07 -8.89 16.29
N LEU A 196 0.62 -10.14 16.41
CA LEU A 196 0.38 -10.80 17.68
C LEU A 196 1.33 -11.99 17.85
N VAL A 197 1.82 -12.17 19.07
CA VAL A 197 2.65 -13.30 19.46
C VAL A 197 2.06 -13.89 20.72
N LEU A 198 1.41 -15.04 20.58
CA LEU A 198 0.98 -15.86 21.69
C LEU A 198 2.13 -16.79 22.11
N LYS A 199 2.39 -16.88 23.41
CA LYS A 199 3.25 -17.88 24.03
C LYS A 199 2.44 -18.65 25.07
N GLY A 200 2.59 -19.97 25.08
CA GLY A 200 1.84 -20.86 25.97
C GLY A 200 0.81 -21.71 25.21
N PRO A 201 0.04 -22.53 25.93
CA PRO A 201 -0.82 -23.55 25.33
C PRO A 201 -2.14 -23.01 24.75
N GLY A 202 -2.46 -21.72 24.92
CA GLY A 202 -3.68 -21.15 24.36
C GLY A 202 -3.72 -21.20 22.83
N HIS A 203 -4.85 -20.75 22.27
CA HIS A 203 -5.05 -20.62 20.84
C HIS A 203 -5.69 -19.28 20.51
N LEU A 204 -5.15 -18.55 19.53
CA LEU A 204 -5.73 -17.30 19.06
C LEU A 204 -6.99 -17.54 18.22
N TYR A 205 -8.00 -16.73 18.48
CA TYR A 205 -9.28 -16.76 17.78
C TYR A 205 -9.65 -15.34 17.32
N LEU A 206 -10.26 -15.23 16.14
CA LEU A 206 -10.53 -13.96 15.50
C LEU A 206 -12.04 -13.80 15.31
N GLU A 207 -12.59 -12.74 15.90
CA GLU A 207 -13.92 -12.26 15.56
C GLU A 207 -13.78 -11.01 14.73
N THR A 208 -14.49 -10.93 13.61
CA THR A 208 -14.52 -9.73 12.78
C THR A 208 -15.90 -9.11 12.79
N LYS A 209 -15.94 -7.80 12.59
CA LYS A 209 -17.17 -7.05 12.37
C LYS A 209 -16.95 -6.05 11.24
N THR A 210 -17.62 -6.24 10.12
CA THR A 210 -17.56 -5.31 8.99
C THR A 210 -18.25 -3.99 9.33
N LEU A 211 -18.02 -2.95 8.52
CA LEU A 211 -18.69 -1.65 8.70
C LEU A 211 -20.22 -1.75 8.53
N GLN A 212 -20.70 -2.74 7.79
CA GLN A 212 -22.12 -3.07 7.64
C GLN A 212 -22.68 -3.85 8.83
N GLY A 213 -21.84 -4.20 9.81
CA GLY A 213 -22.22 -4.92 11.02
C GLY A 213 -22.24 -6.45 10.87
N VAL A 214 -21.79 -7.00 9.75
CA VAL A 214 -21.67 -8.45 9.54
C VAL A 214 -20.57 -8.97 10.45
N LYS A 215 -20.88 -10.00 11.24
CA LYS A 215 -19.91 -10.64 12.13
C LYS A 215 -19.45 -11.96 11.54
N SER A 216 -18.17 -12.26 11.66
CA SER A 216 -17.61 -13.56 11.31
C SER A 216 -16.62 -14.04 12.36
N GLU A 217 -16.43 -15.35 12.40
CA GLU A 217 -15.79 -16.08 13.48
C GLU A 217 -14.77 -17.03 12.84
N ASN A 218 -13.47 -16.82 13.09
CA ASN A 218 -12.39 -17.48 12.37
C ASN A 218 -11.33 -18.04 13.34
N SER A 219 -11.05 -19.34 13.23
CA SER A 219 -9.97 -20.02 13.95
C SER A 219 -8.96 -20.57 12.94
N LEU A 220 -7.72 -20.10 12.99
CA LEU A 220 -6.68 -20.52 12.06
C LEU A 220 -5.88 -21.68 12.67
N SER A 221 -6.03 -22.89 12.14
CA SER A 221 -5.46 -24.09 12.78
C SER A 221 -4.08 -24.51 12.26
N SER A 222 -3.71 -24.05 11.05
CA SER A 222 -2.48 -24.45 10.34
C SER A 222 -1.71 -23.22 9.84
N THR A 223 -0.40 -23.36 9.72
CA THR A 223 0.47 -22.30 9.19
C THR A 223 0.14 -22.01 7.74
N GLY A 224 -0.04 -20.74 7.38
CA GLY A 224 -0.36 -20.31 6.02
C GLY A 224 -0.86 -18.88 5.94
N SER A 225 -1.20 -18.47 4.72
CA SER A 225 -1.83 -17.17 4.44
C SER A 225 -3.33 -17.35 4.20
N PHE A 226 -4.14 -16.57 4.88
CA PHE A 226 -5.60 -16.66 4.85
C PHE A 226 -6.22 -15.30 4.52
N LEU A 227 -7.30 -15.30 3.76
CA LEU A 227 -8.07 -14.10 3.48
C LEU A 227 -9.30 -14.07 4.40
N VAL A 228 -9.36 -13.12 5.32
CA VAL A 228 -10.48 -12.93 6.25
C VAL A 228 -11.02 -11.52 6.08
N ASP A 229 -12.29 -11.41 5.67
CA ASP A 229 -12.96 -10.13 5.33
C ASP A 229 -12.16 -9.24 4.37
N ASN A 230 -11.43 -9.82 3.42
CA ASN A 230 -10.54 -9.11 2.49
C ASN A 230 -9.24 -8.55 3.14
N SER A 231 -8.90 -8.98 4.35
CA SER A 231 -7.60 -8.76 4.99
C SER A 231 -6.75 -10.03 4.89
N SER A 232 -5.52 -9.91 4.37
CA SER A 232 -4.57 -11.02 4.26
C SER A 232 -3.84 -11.25 5.59
N ILE A 233 -4.01 -12.45 6.16
CA ILE A 233 -3.46 -12.85 7.45
C ILE A 233 -2.39 -13.91 7.24
N ASP A 234 -1.15 -13.64 7.65
CA ASP A 234 -0.10 -14.64 7.77
C ASP A 234 -0.11 -15.21 9.20
N PHE A 235 -0.41 -16.50 9.31
CA PHE A 235 -0.48 -17.21 10.58
C PHE A 235 0.57 -18.31 10.62
N GLN A 236 1.34 -18.33 11.70
CA GLN A 236 2.39 -19.33 11.93
C GLN A 236 2.16 -20.00 13.28
N LYS A 237 1.98 -21.32 13.25
CA LYS A 237 1.76 -22.15 14.42
C LYS A 237 3.01 -22.97 14.75
N PHE A 238 3.50 -22.82 15.97
CA PHE A 238 4.56 -23.60 16.58
C PHE A 238 4.01 -24.33 17.81
N PRO A 239 4.71 -25.35 18.36
CA PRO A 239 4.21 -26.15 19.49
C PRO A 239 3.83 -25.34 20.75
N ASP A 240 4.54 -24.25 21.03
CA ASP A 240 4.39 -23.43 22.25
C ASP A 240 4.10 -21.94 21.94
N LYS A 241 3.82 -21.63 20.67
CA LYS A 241 3.77 -20.26 20.18
C LYS A 241 2.93 -20.12 18.92
N GLU A 242 2.14 -19.06 18.86
CA GLU A 242 1.45 -18.66 17.62
C GLU A 242 1.85 -17.23 17.25
N ILE A 243 2.06 -16.99 15.96
CA ILE A 243 2.34 -15.66 15.43
C ILE A 243 1.28 -15.35 14.38
N LEU A 244 0.61 -14.22 14.55
CA LEU A 244 -0.34 -13.69 13.59
C LEU A 244 0.16 -12.35 13.08
N ARG A 245 0.19 -12.16 11.76
CA ARG A 245 0.61 -10.92 11.09
C ARG A 245 -0.44 -10.48 10.08
N ILE A 246 -0.75 -9.20 10.08
CA ILE A 246 -1.61 -8.57 9.08
C ILE A 246 -0.92 -7.28 8.65
N ALA A 247 -0.47 -7.21 7.39
CA ALA A 247 0.17 -5.99 6.86
C ALA A 247 -0.81 -4.81 6.87
N GLY A 248 -2.08 -5.08 6.54
CA GLY A 248 -3.17 -4.12 6.51
C GLY A 248 -3.20 -3.29 5.22
N PRO A 249 -4.11 -2.31 5.13
CA PRO A 249 -5.05 -1.89 6.17
C PRO A 249 -6.14 -2.94 6.45
N LEU A 250 -6.60 -3.03 7.70
CA LEU A 250 -7.75 -3.86 8.04
C LEU A 250 -9.03 -3.34 7.37
N THR A 251 -9.81 -4.26 6.81
CA THR A 251 -11.08 -4.01 6.12
C THR A 251 -12.31 -4.23 7.01
N ALA A 252 -12.11 -4.62 8.26
CA ALA A 252 -13.14 -4.79 9.29
C ALA A 252 -12.55 -4.48 10.68
N ASP A 253 -13.39 -4.37 11.70
CA ASP A 253 -12.93 -4.39 13.10
C ASP A 253 -12.57 -5.84 13.47
N PHE A 254 -11.40 -6.05 14.08
CA PHE A 254 -10.95 -7.37 14.54
C PHE A 254 -10.94 -7.41 16.06
N THR A 255 -11.66 -8.34 16.67
CA THR A 255 -11.57 -8.66 18.10
C THR A 255 -10.79 -9.95 18.24
N ILE A 256 -9.58 -9.83 18.81
CA ILE A 256 -8.72 -10.98 19.06
C ILE A 256 -9.09 -11.57 20.41
N LYS A 257 -9.39 -12.87 20.40
CA LYS A 257 -9.65 -13.67 21.58
C LYS A 257 -8.58 -14.74 21.76
N ILE A 258 -8.45 -15.23 22.98
CA ILE A 258 -7.64 -16.39 23.30
C ILE A 258 -8.56 -17.47 23.88
N ARG A 259 -8.46 -18.68 23.34
CA ARG A 259 -9.06 -19.88 23.93
C ARG A 259 -8.00 -20.64 24.72
N TYR A 260 -8.32 -21.04 25.94
CA TYR A 260 -7.36 -21.75 26.78
C TYR A 260 -7.36 -23.24 26.48
N ALA A 261 -6.18 -23.85 26.31
CA ALA A 261 -6.02 -25.29 26.15
C ALA A 261 -5.09 -25.86 27.22
N GLY A 262 -5.53 -25.82 28.48
CA GLY A 262 -4.83 -26.43 29.61
C GLY A 262 -4.63 -25.49 30.79
N ALA A 263 -3.92 -25.97 31.80
CA ALA A 263 -3.70 -25.27 33.08
C ALA A 263 -2.47 -24.35 33.11
N ALA A 264 -1.67 -24.30 32.04
CA ALA A 264 -0.49 -23.44 31.98
C ALA A 264 -0.83 -22.06 31.43
N ASP A 265 -0.16 -21.04 31.98
CA ASP A 265 -0.37 -19.64 31.61
C ASP A 265 -0.01 -19.37 30.15
N SER A 266 -0.82 -18.51 29.54
CA SER A 266 -0.60 -17.98 28.20
C SER A 266 -0.43 -16.47 28.24
N SER A 267 0.42 -15.95 27.37
CA SER A 267 0.58 -14.51 27.21
C SER A 267 0.57 -14.11 25.75
N VAL A 268 -0.12 -13.02 25.43
CA VAL A 268 -0.20 -12.48 24.08
C VAL A 268 0.42 -11.10 24.07
N GLN A 269 1.51 -10.95 23.32
CA GLN A 269 2.07 -9.63 23.00
C GLN A 269 1.48 -9.16 21.68
N PHE A 270 1.03 -7.91 21.63
CA PHE A 270 0.46 -7.33 20.43
C PHE A 270 1.04 -5.95 20.13
N ILE A 271 1.13 -5.64 18.86
CA ILE A 271 1.55 -4.35 18.33
C ILE A 271 0.81 -4.08 17.02
N PHE A 272 0.31 -2.87 16.83
CA PHE A 272 -0.32 -2.40 15.59
C PHE A 272 -0.36 -0.88 15.53
N TYR A 273 -0.59 -0.34 14.33
CA TYR A 273 -0.80 1.09 14.14
C TYR A 273 -2.29 1.36 13.90
N GLN A 274 -2.90 2.14 14.80
CA GLN A 274 -4.31 2.48 14.75
C GLN A 274 -4.49 3.85 14.07
N PRO A 275 -5.32 3.98 13.02
CA PRO A 275 -5.55 5.25 12.36
C PRO A 275 -6.23 6.24 13.29
N ILE A 276 -5.78 7.50 13.25
CA ILE A 276 -6.45 8.60 13.94
C ILE A 276 -7.59 9.07 13.02
N ILE A 277 -8.83 8.70 13.39
CA ILE A 277 -10.03 9.00 12.58
C ILE A 277 -10.52 10.44 12.74
N HIS A 278 -10.30 11.05 13.91
CA HIS A 278 -10.63 12.45 14.18
C HIS A 278 -9.36 13.27 14.05
N ARG A 279 -9.27 14.10 13.01
CA ARG A 279 -8.07 14.90 12.72
C ARG A 279 -8.37 16.38 12.67
N TRP A 280 -7.40 17.18 13.08
CA TRP A 280 -7.46 18.60 12.79
C TRP A 280 -7.27 18.83 11.29
N ARG A 281 -8.15 19.66 10.72
CA ARG A 281 -8.04 20.16 9.36
C ARG A 281 -7.94 21.68 9.40
N GLU A 282 -7.03 22.23 8.63
CA GLU A 282 -6.95 23.68 8.40
C GLU A 282 -8.11 24.11 7.50
N THR A 283 -8.80 25.19 7.89
CA THR A 283 -9.88 25.77 7.07
C THR A 283 -9.31 26.60 5.93
N ASP A 284 -10.14 26.92 4.94
CA ASP A 284 -9.84 28.01 4.02
C ASP A 284 -9.66 29.34 4.77
N PHE A 285 -9.06 30.31 4.08
CA PHE A 285 -8.98 31.67 4.60
C PHE A 285 -10.38 32.25 4.80
N PHE A 286 -10.62 32.82 5.97
CA PHE A 286 -11.81 33.63 6.21
C PHE A 286 -11.80 34.88 5.33
N PRO A 287 -12.97 35.51 5.09
CA PRO A 287 -13.04 36.77 4.37
C PRO A 287 -12.05 37.82 4.90
N CYS A 288 -11.49 38.61 3.98
CA CYS A 288 -10.54 39.65 4.31
C CYS A 288 -11.13 40.65 5.31
N SER A 289 -10.32 41.11 6.27
CA SER A 289 -10.72 42.09 7.28
C SER A 289 -11.15 43.44 6.71
N ALA A 290 -10.73 43.77 5.49
CA ALA A 290 -11.07 44.99 4.77
C ALA A 290 -11.39 44.65 3.31
N SER A 291 -12.31 45.38 2.68
CA SER A 291 -12.64 45.21 1.25
C SER A 291 -11.72 45.99 0.31
N CYS A 292 -10.95 46.95 0.84
CA CYS A 292 -9.99 47.79 0.11
C CYS A 292 -9.03 48.44 1.13
N GLY A 293 -7.93 49.03 0.65
CA GLY A 293 -6.97 49.78 1.44
C GLY A 293 -6.02 48.92 2.28
N GLY A 294 -6.01 47.61 2.06
CA GLY A 294 -5.20 46.63 2.78
C GLY A 294 -5.92 46.03 4.00
N GLY A 295 -5.94 44.71 4.06
CA GLY A 295 -6.45 43.92 5.17
C GLY A 295 -5.71 42.61 5.33
N TYR A 296 -6.18 41.78 6.25
CA TYR A 296 -5.63 40.47 6.53
C TYR A 296 -6.73 39.41 6.54
N GLN A 297 -6.38 38.20 6.12
CA GLN A 297 -7.19 37.01 6.24
C GLN A 297 -6.42 35.96 7.06
N LEU A 298 -7.17 35.14 7.79
CA LEU A 298 -6.64 34.11 8.67
C LEU A 298 -7.24 32.74 8.30
N THR A 299 -6.50 31.67 8.52
CA THR A 299 -7.06 30.30 8.59
C THR A 299 -7.39 29.94 10.05
N SER A 300 -8.27 28.97 10.26
CA SER A 300 -8.49 28.32 11.56
C SER A 300 -8.28 26.81 11.43
N ALA A 301 -8.59 26.06 12.48
CA ALA A 301 -8.58 24.62 12.47
C ALA A 301 -9.86 24.06 13.09
N GLU A 302 -10.42 23.05 12.42
CA GLU A 302 -11.63 22.35 12.83
C GLU A 302 -11.33 20.85 13.00
N CYS A 303 -12.02 20.20 13.94
CA CYS A 303 -11.89 18.76 14.14
C CYS A 303 -12.79 18.01 13.17
N PHE A 304 -12.21 17.12 12.35
CA PHE A 304 -12.92 16.43 11.28
C PHE A 304 -12.89 14.91 11.49
N ASP A 305 -14.05 14.28 11.41
CA ASP A 305 -14.20 12.83 11.40
C ASP A 305 -14.09 12.30 9.96
N LEU A 306 -13.01 11.57 9.68
CA LEU A 306 -12.76 10.97 8.37
C LEU A 306 -13.72 9.84 8.02
N ARG A 307 -14.40 9.24 8.99
CA ARG A 307 -15.34 8.15 8.74
C ARG A 307 -16.70 8.66 8.29
N SER A 308 -17.24 9.66 8.98
CA SER A 308 -18.52 10.30 8.60
C SER A 308 -18.37 11.46 7.62
N ASN A 309 -17.13 11.89 7.35
CA ASN A 309 -16.80 13.03 6.51
C ASN A 309 -17.47 14.32 7.00
N ARG A 310 -17.41 14.58 8.31
CA ARG A 310 -18.08 15.71 8.96
C ARG A 310 -17.20 16.38 10.02
N VAL A 311 -17.46 17.65 10.26
CA VAL A 311 -16.88 18.39 11.39
C VAL A 311 -17.54 17.91 12.68
N VAL A 312 -16.71 17.64 13.69
CA VAL A 312 -17.13 17.18 15.02
C VAL A 312 -16.55 18.11 16.08
N ALA A 313 -16.98 17.93 17.33
CA ALA A 313 -16.49 18.75 18.43
C ALA A 313 -14.97 18.60 18.65
N ASP A 314 -14.29 19.71 18.93
CA ASP A 314 -12.83 19.79 19.15
C ASP A 314 -12.28 18.74 20.12
N GLN A 315 -13.05 18.34 21.14
CA GLN A 315 -12.66 17.33 22.13
C GLN A 315 -12.24 15.98 21.51
N TYR A 316 -12.81 15.59 20.36
CA TYR A 316 -12.47 14.32 19.69
C TYR A 316 -11.05 14.33 19.12
N CYS A 317 -10.54 15.50 18.73
CA CYS A 317 -9.19 15.66 18.19
C CYS A 317 -8.12 15.84 19.26
N HIS A 318 -8.49 16.18 20.50
CA HIS A 318 -7.55 16.33 21.62
C HIS A 318 -7.10 14.99 22.24
N TYR A 319 -7.68 13.87 21.81
CA TYR A 319 -7.42 12.57 22.43
C TYR A 319 -6.00 12.05 22.18
N TYR A 320 -5.36 12.45 21.07
CA TYR A 320 -4.04 11.96 20.67
C TYR A 320 -3.02 13.09 20.53
N PRO A 321 -1.83 13.00 21.17
CA PRO A 321 -0.82 14.05 21.09
C PRO A 321 -0.23 14.22 19.68
N GLU A 322 -0.22 13.17 18.86
CA GLU A 322 0.23 13.20 17.47
C GLU A 322 -0.71 14.02 16.57
N ASN A 323 -1.97 14.20 16.97
CA ASN A 323 -2.97 14.98 16.24
C ASN A 323 -2.88 16.47 16.63
N ILE A 324 -1.90 17.16 16.08
CA ILE A 324 -1.57 18.55 16.42
C ILE A 324 -2.53 19.51 15.71
N LYS A 325 -3.14 20.44 16.47
CA LYS A 325 -3.96 21.52 15.91
C LYS A 325 -3.09 22.48 15.08
N PRO A 326 -3.36 22.68 13.77
CA PRO A 326 -2.66 23.65 12.94
C PRO A 326 -2.71 25.05 13.55
N LYS A 327 -1.60 25.78 13.44
CA LYS A 327 -1.57 27.19 13.82
C LYS A 327 -2.24 28.03 12.72
N PRO A 328 -3.04 29.06 13.08
CA PRO A 328 -3.58 30.00 12.11
C PRO A 328 -2.49 30.60 11.22
N LYS A 329 -2.71 30.58 9.90
CA LYS A 329 -1.87 31.29 8.93
C LYS A 329 -2.47 32.66 8.66
N LEU A 330 -1.62 33.66 8.53
CA LEU A 330 -1.98 35.03 8.20
C LEU A 330 -1.51 35.36 6.78
N GLN A 331 -2.37 36.02 6.02
CA GLN A 331 -2.05 36.52 4.68
C GLN A 331 -2.67 37.90 4.47
N GLU A 332 -1.93 38.79 3.81
CA GLU A 332 -2.45 40.10 3.36
C GLU A 332 -3.44 39.96 2.20
N CYS A 333 -4.42 40.86 2.13
CA CYS A 333 -5.46 40.87 1.11
C CYS A 333 -5.99 42.30 0.82
N ASN A 334 -6.65 42.47 -0.32
CA ASN A 334 -7.34 43.70 -0.75
C ASN A 334 -6.49 44.96 -0.62
N LEU A 335 -5.27 44.92 -1.17
CA LEU A 335 -4.28 46.01 -1.11
C LEU A 335 -4.62 47.20 -2.03
N ASP A 336 -5.63 47.05 -2.89
CA ASP A 336 -6.06 48.11 -3.79
C ASP A 336 -6.66 49.29 -3.01
N PRO A 337 -6.41 50.55 -3.42
CA PRO A 337 -6.98 51.73 -2.77
C PRO A 337 -8.51 51.70 -2.73
N CYS A 338 -9.10 52.24 -1.67
CA CYS A 338 -10.54 52.37 -1.57
C CYS A 338 -11.09 53.38 -2.59
N PRO A 339 -12.30 53.14 -3.14
CA PRO A 339 -12.96 54.12 -3.99
C PRO A 339 -13.24 55.41 -3.21
N ALA A 340 -13.10 56.54 -3.93
CA ALA A 340 -13.23 57.89 -3.38
C ALA A 340 -14.67 58.32 -3.10
#